data_AF-A0A7H2BCM3-F1
#
_entry.id   AF-A0A7H2BCM3-F1
#
_cell.length_a   1.000
_cell.length_b   1.000
_cell.length_c   1.000
_cell.angle_alpha   90.00
_cell.angle_beta   90.00
_cell.angle_gamma   90.00
#
_symmetry.space_group_name_H-M   'P 1'
#
loop_
_entity.id
_entity.type
_entity.pdbx_description
1 polymer ?
#
loop_
_entity_poly.entity_id
_entity_poly.type
_entity_poly.pdbx_seq_one_letter_code
_entity_poly.pdbx_strand_id
1 'polypeptide(L)'
;MSSPNVKKKAYRNNSAFVLLAWVSFGFFVALMLVGLYTLKEPLMVKGYYLMGSVGLISSSFTVAKVVRDSQEDNEMYEQIIKDAAAVQNARSQQARQYEAR
;
A
#
# COMPACT_ATOMS: atom_id res chain seq x y z
N MET A 1 37.07 3.03 -0.45
CA MET A 1 35.71 3.53 -0.14
C MET A 1 34.74 2.89 -1.12
N SER A 2 33.89 1.96 -0.66
CA SER A 2 32.88 1.31 -1.51
C SER A 2 31.56 2.05 -1.35
N SER A 3 31.01 2.56 -2.44
CA SER A 3 29.77 3.35 -2.44
C SER A 3 28.55 2.51 -2.02
N PRO A 4 27.61 3.07 -1.25
CA PRO A 4 26.36 2.38 -0.90
C PRO A 4 25.52 2.15 -2.17
N ASN A 5 25.16 0.88 -2.43
CA ASN A 5 24.36 0.48 -3.58
C ASN A 5 22.87 0.75 -3.28
N VAL A 6 22.40 1.94 -3.62
CA VAL A 6 20.99 2.33 -3.44
C VAL A 6 20.15 1.55 -4.44
N LYS A 7 19.46 0.49 -3.99
CA LYS A 7 18.53 -0.26 -4.83
C LYS A 7 17.42 0.67 -5.34
N LYS A 8 17.34 0.82 -6.67
CA LYS A 8 16.36 1.65 -7.36
C LYS A 8 14.96 1.06 -7.12
N LYS A 9 14.02 1.85 -6.57
CA LYS A 9 12.62 1.41 -6.43
C LYS A 9 12.05 1.10 -7.82
N ALA A 10 11.75 -0.16 -8.09
CA ALA A 10 11.04 -0.56 -9.29
C ALA A 10 9.59 -0.08 -9.15
N TYR A 11 9.21 0.97 -9.87
CA TYR A 11 7.83 1.44 -9.93
C TYR A 11 6.98 0.34 -10.57
N ARG A 12 6.24 -0.40 -9.74
CA ARG A 12 5.47 -1.58 -10.14
C ARG A 12 4.09 -1.22 -10.71
N ASN A 13 3.61 0.01 -10.54
CA ASN A 13 2.26 0.39 -10.95
C ASN A 13 2.22 0.90 -12.41
N ASN A 14 1.73 0.04 -13.30
CA ASN A 14 1.31 0.45 -14.62
C ASN A 14 0.11 1.42 -14.51
N SER A 15 0.21 2.61 -15.11
CA SER A 15 -0.81 3.66 -15.06
C SER A 15 -2.20 3.17 -15.52
N ALA A 16 -2.24 2.15 -16.39
CA ALA A 16 -3.48 1.52 -16.83
C ALA A 16 -4.28 0.86 -15.70
N PHE A 17 -3.62 0.18 -14.74
CA PHE A 17 -4.31 -0.44 -13.60
C PHE A 17 -4.85 0.59 -12.61
N VAL A 18 -4.12 1.71 -12.45
CA VAL A 18 -4.59 2.83 -11.62
C VAL A 18 -5.85 3.46 -12.22
N LEU A 19 -5.85 3.70 -13.54
CA LEU A 19 -7.01 4.24 -14.24
C LEU A 19 -8.21 3.29 -14.15
N LEU A 20 -8.01 1.98 -14.37
CA LEU A 20 -9.08 0.99 -14.27
C LEU A 20 -9.71 0.96 -12.87
N ALA A 21 -8.89 1.07 -11.81
CA ALA A 21 -9.39 1.10 -10.44
C ALA A 21 -10.25 2.36 -10.15
N TRP A 22 -9.86 3.52 -10.68
CA TRP A 22 -10.65 4.74 -10.54
C TRP A 22 -11.96 4.71 -11.34
N VAL A 23 -11.91 4.18 -12.57
CA VAL A 23 -13.10 4.04 -13.43
C VAL A 23 -14.10 3.06 -12.82
N SER A 24 -13.64 1.90 -12.36
CA SER A 24 -14.53 0.92 -11.73
C SER A 24 -15.15 1.46 -10.44
N PHE A 25 -14.36 2.16 -9.61
CA PHE A 25 -14.87 2.82 -8.41
C PHE A 25 -15.98 3.83 -8.74
N GLY A 26 -15.73 4.75 -9.68
CA GLY A 26 -16.73 5.73 -10.11
C GLY A 26 -17.99 5.08 -10.69
N PHE A 27 -17.82 3.99 -11.46
CA PHE A 27 -18.92 3.24 -12.04
C PHE A 27 -19.82 2.59 -10.97
N PHE A 28 -19.24 1.96 -9.94
CA PHE A 28 -20.01 1.38 -8.84
C PHE A 28 -20.70 2.43 -7.96
N VAL A 29 -20.05 3.58 -7.72
CA VAL A 29 -20.68 4.70 -7.01
C VAL A 29 -21.87 5.24 -7.80
N ALA A 30 -21.74 5.38 -9.13
CA ALA A 30 -22.84 5.81 -9.99
C ALA A 30 -24.01 4.80 -9.97
N LEU A 31 -23.73 3.51 -10.06
CA LEU A 31 -24.73 2.44 -9.93
C LEU A 31 -25.49 2.51 -8.60
N MET A 32 -24.78 2.75 -7.49
CA MET A 32 -25.41 2.94 -6.17
C MET A 32 -26.34 4.16 -6.14
N LEU A 33 -25.91 5.29 -6.71
CA LEU A 33 -26.75 6.49 -6.78
C LEU A 33 -27.99 6.29 -7.66
N VAL A 34 -27.85 5.61 -8.79
CA VAL A 34 -28.98 5.24 -9.66
C VAL A 34 -29.95 4.32 -8.92
N GLY A 35 -29.45 3.29 -8.23
CA GLY A 35 -30.26 2.39 -7.42
C GLY A 35 -31.04 3.11 -6.32
N LEU A 36 -30.41 4.09 -5.67
CA LEU A 36 -31.06 4.92 -4.64
C LEU A 36 -32.11 5.88 -5.22
N TYR A 37 -31.90 6.37 -6.45
CA TYR A 37 -32.83 7.25 -7.16
C TYR A 37 -34.09 6.50 -7.61
N THR A 38 -33.94 5.28 -8.11
CA THR A 38 -35.06 4.42 -8.52
C THR A 38 -35.90 3.95 -7.33
N LEU A 39 -35.32 3.89 -6.12
CA LEU A 39 -36.03 3.45 -4.93
C LEU A 39 -37.13 4.45 -4.52
N LYS A 40 -38.39 4.01 -4.43
CA LYS A 40 -39.54 4.85 -4.05
C LYS A 40 -39.83 4.77 -2.54
N GLU A 41 -38.78 4.97 -1.75
CA GLU A 41 -38.80 4.87 -0.28
C GLU A 41 -38.72 6.27 0.39
N PRO A 42 -39.10 6.40 1.68
CA PRO A 42 -38.94 7.63 2.45
C PRO A 42 -37.47 8.08 2.50
N LEU A 43 -37.23 9.41 2.55
CA LEU A 43 -35.87 9.98 2.60
C LEU A 43 -35.01 9.41 3.73
N MET A 44 -35.63 9.11 4.87
CA MET A 44 -34.94 8.59 6.05
C MET A 44 -34.30 7.22 5.80
N VAL A 45 -34.99 6.34 5.06
CA VAL A 45 -34.50 5.00 4.71
C VAL A 45 -33.37 5.09 3.67
N LYS A 46 -33.53 5.97 2.68
CA LYS A 46 -32.48 6.25 1.67
C LYS A 46 -31.18 6.74 2.32
N GLY A 47 -31.28 7.62 3.32
CA GLY A 47 -30.14 8.11 4.08
C GLY A 47 -29.38 7.00 4.81
N TYR A 48 -30.08 6.03 5.39
CA TYR A 48 -29.45 4.90 6.07
C TYR A 48 -28.61 4.04 5.11
N TYR A 49 -29.15 3.72 3.93
CA TYR A 49 -28.41 2.99 2.90
C TYR A 49 -27.20 3.77 2.38
N LEU A 50 -27.32 5.08 2.19
CA LEU A 50 -26.21 5.92 1.78
C LEU A 50 -25.09 5.92 2.83
N MET A 51 -25.43 6.10 4.11
CA MET A 51 -24.47 6.09 5.22
C MET A 51 -23.73 4.76 5.32
N GLY A 52 -24.45 3.63 5.26
CA GLY A 52 -23.83 2.30 5.26
C GLY A 52 -22.91 2.09 4.07
N SER A 53 -23.31 2.52 2.87
CA SER A 53 -22.52 2.37 1.65
C SER A 53 -21.23 3.20 1.69
N VAL A 54 -21.31 4.46 2.11
CA VAL A 54 -20.13 5.34 2.25
C VAL A 54 -19.19 4.80 3.34
N GLY A 55 -19.74 4.35 4.46
CA GLY A 55 -18.95 3.73 5.54
C GLY A 55 -18.22 2.47 5.08
N LEU A 56 -18.91 1.59 4.36
CA LEU A 56 -18.33 0.35 3.82
C LEU A 56 -17.22 0.63 2.80
N ILE A 57 -17.44 1.59 1.90
CA ILE A 57 -16.45 2.03 0.90
C ILE A 57 -15.20 2.59 1.61
N SER A 58 -15.38 3.51 2.56
CA SER A 58 -14.28 4.14 3.30
C SER A 58 -13.48 3.11 4.10
N SER A 59 -14.18 2.19 4.78
CA SER A 59 -13.55 1.08 5.51
C SER A 59 -12.75 0.17 4.58
N SER A 60 -13.30 -0.22 3.43
CA SER A 60 -12.61 -1.07 2.45
C SER A 60 -11.30 -0.44 1.95
N PHE A 61 -11.31 0.87 1.66
CA PHE A 61 -10.08 1.59 1.28
C PHE A 61 -9.08 1.70 2.42
N THR A 62 -9.55 1.85 3.65
CA THR A 62 -8.69 1.91 4.84
C THR A 62 -7.98 0.58 5.03
N VAL A 63 -8.72 -0.53 5.00
CA VAL A 63 -8.15 -1.89 5.08
C VAL A 63 -7.15 -2.12 3.95
N ALA A 64 -7.48 -1.73 2.71
CA ALA A 64 -6.56 -1.87 1.58
C ALA A 64 -5.25 -1.10 1.78
N LYS A 65 -5.31 0.12 2.34
CA LYS A 65 -4.10 0.89 2.71
C LYS A 65 -3.30 0.17 3.80
N VAL A 66 -3.95 -0.19 4.91
CA VAL A 66 -3.28 -0.84 6.05
C VAL A 66 -2.59 -2.14 5.64
N VAL A 67 -3.23 -2.96 4.79
CA VAL A 67 -2.62 -4.20 4.28
C VAL A 67 -1.41 -3.90 3.41
N ARG A 68 -1.51 -2.90 2.52
CA ARG A 68 -0.39 -2.50 1.67
C ARG A 68 0.77 -1.94 2.50
N ASP A 69 0.47 -1.07 3.45
CA ASP A 69 1.47 -0.45 4.33
C ASP A 69 2.17 -1.52 5.17
N SER A 70 1.42 -2.51 5.68
CA SER A 70 2.00 -3.66 6.40
C SER A 70 2.94 -4.51 5.53
N GLN A 71 2.66 -4.66 4.24
CA GLN A 71 3.56 -5.35 3.31
C GLN A 71 4.85 -4.53 3.07
N GLU A 72 4.71 -3.23 2.83
CA GLU A 72 5.85 -2.31 2.63
C GLU A 72 6.74 -2.24 3.88
N ASP A 73 6.14 -2.24 5.07
CA ASP A 73 6.85 -2.27 6.36
C ASP A 73 7.65 -3.57 6.53
N ASN A 74 7.05 -4.74 6.29
CA ASN A 74 7.75 -6.03 6.40
C ASN A 74 8.96 -6.12 5.45
N GLU A 75 8.80 -5.68 4.20
CA GLU A 75 9.90 -5.63 3.24
C GLU A 75 11.04 -4.70 3.71
N MET A 76 10.69 -3.56 4.31
CA MET A 76 11.66 -2.62 4.88
C MET A 76 12.41 -3.21 6.07
N TYR A 77 11.72 -3.87 7.01
CA TYR A 77 12.36 -4.54 8.16
C TYR A 77 13.37 -5.60 7.70
N GLU A 78 13.02 -6.41 6.71
CA GLU A 78 13.96 -7.38 6.15
C GLU A 78 15.21 -6.73 5.54
N GLN A 79 15.06 -5.60 4.84
CA GLN A 79 16.19 -4.88 4.27
C GLN A 79 17.11 -4.31 5.34
N ILE A 80 16.55 -3.70 6.39
CA ILE A 80 17.32 -3.16 7.51
C ILE A 80 18.15 -4.26 8.19
N ILE A 81 17.57 -5.45 8.42
CA ILE A 81 18.29 -6.57 9.05
C ILE A 81 19.44 -7.06 8.14
N LYS A 82 19.18 -7.21 6.83
CA LYS A 82 20.21 -7.61 5.85
C LYS A 82 21.36 -6.62 5.79
N ASP A 83 21.06 -5.32 5.80
CA ASP A 83 22.06 -4.25 5.76
C ASP A 83 22.88 -4.20 7.06
N ALA A 84 22.24 -4.34 8.22
CA ALA A 84 22.93 -4.42 9.51
C ALA A 84 23.90 -5.61 9.57
N ALA A 85 23.47 -6.78 9.10
CA ALA A 85 24.33 -7.97 9.02
C ALA A 85 25.49 -7.77 8.03
N ALA A 86 25.25 -7.13 6.87
CA ALA A 86 26.29 -6.83 5.89
C ALA A 86 27.36 -5.88 6.46
N VAL A 87 26.95 -4.84 7.20
CA VAL A 87 27.87 -3.92 7.87
C VAL A 87 28.70 -4.64 8.93
N GLN A 88 28.09 -5.53 9.72
CA GLN A 88 28.82 -6.33 10.72
C GLN A 88 29.85 -7.26 10.06
N ASN A 89 29.48 -7.91 8.95
CA ASN A 89 30.38 -8.77 8.18
C ASN A 89 31.54 -7.96 7.57
N ALA A 90 31.30 -6.75 7.08
CA ALA A 90 32.35 -5.88 6.55
C ALA A 90 33.32 -5.41 7.66
N ARG A 91 32.80 -5.08 8.86
CA ARG A 91 33.63 -4.70 10.02
C ARG A 91 34.51 -5.85 10.50
N SER A 92 33.99 -7.07 10.54
CA SER A 92 34.77 -8.24 10.95
C SER A 92 35.84 -8.61 9.93
N GLN A 93 35.57 -8.43 8.63
CA GLN A 93 36.59 -8.58 7.57
C GLN A 93 37.70 -7.54 7.69
N GLN A 94 37.36 -6.27 7.98
CA GLN A 94 38.35 -5.21 8.19
C GLN A 94 39.25 -5.50 9.41
N ALA A 95 38.68 -5.98 10.52
CA ALA A 95 39.46 -6.35 11.70
C ALA A 95 40.47 -7.47 11.39
N ARG A 96 40.03 -8.53 10.71
CA ARG A 96 40.90 -9.64 10.27
C ARG A 96 41.99 -9.17 9.30
N GLN A 97 41.68 -8.21 8.43
CA GLN A 97 42.65 -7.67 7.48
C GLN A 97 43.72 -6.81 8.18
N TYR A 98 43.37 -6.14 9.29
CA TYR A 98 44.33 -5.39 10.09
C TYR A 98 45.26 -6.32 10.87
N GLU A 99 44.72 -7.41 11.44
CA GLU A 99 45.53 -8.44 12.14
C GLU A 99 46.51 -9.18 11.21
N ALA A 100 46.22 -9.22 9.91
CA ALA A 100 47.03 -9.89 8.89
C ALA A 100 48.10 -9.00 8.23
N ARG A 101 48.24 -7.73 8.66
CA ARG A 101 49.28 -6.80 8.21
C ARG A 101 50.31 -6.56 9.30
#